data_AF-A0AAP0BHN0-F1
#
_entry.id   AF-A0AAP0BHN0-F1
#
_cell.length_a   1.000
_cell.length_b   1.000
_cell.length_c   1.000
_cell.angle_alpha   90.00
_cell.angle_beta   90.00
_cell.angle_gamma   90.00
#
_symmetry.space_group_name_H-M   'P 1'
#
loop_
_entity.id
_entity.type
_entity.pdbx_description
1 polymer ?
#
loop_
_entity_poly.entity_id
_entity_poly.type
_entity_poly.pdbx_seq_one_letter_code
_entity_poly.pdbx_strand_id
1 'polypeptide(L)'
;MAATVSMADIEATARGLGIDLSLVNLDSITLPLGEDFGIKSDDDEDIYHEEALELETGFGNVILVDNLPVVPPEKFEKLDGVIRKIYGQIGVIREGGLWMPVNPETKKTLGYCFIEYNTAQEAELAKEKTNGYKLDKSHVFAVNLFDEFEKYMKIPDEWTPAEIKPYAAGENLQKWLMDEKARDQFVIHAGIVTEVFWNDPRQMMPELVYRRQHWTESFVQWSPLGTYLATVHRQGAVFWGGANTFERVMRFAHPQVKLIDFSPGEKYLITYSSHEPSNPRDTHRVVLNFFDTRTGKLMREFKGNADDFASGSSSLTGVSWPVFRWGGGKEDKYFARLGKNLISVYETETFTLIDKKSLKVENVVDFTWSPTDPIIALFVPELGGGNQPARVSLIQIPSKEELRQKNLFNVSDIKMYWQNNGEYLAMKVDRHTKTKKSTTTGFELFRIKERDIPIEDLELENKNDKIVAFAWEPKGHRFGIIHGDGPRPDVSFYSMRTAQNTGRVSKLATLKAKQANALYWSPAGRFIVLAGLKGFNGQLEFYNVDELRDHGHWRTLHGHRH
;
A
#
# COMPACT_ATOMS: atom_id res chain seq x y z
N MET A 1 -16.75 27.22 16.07
CA MET A 1 -17.33 27.96 14.94
C MET A 1 -16.21 28.71 14.25
N ALA A 2 -15.61 28.12 13.21
CA ALA A 2 -14.60 28.81 12.41
C ALA A 2 -15.31 29.58 11.30
N ALA A 3 -15.09 30.89 11.21
CA ALA A 3 -15.69 31.74 10.19
C ALA A 3 -15.11 31.38 8.82
N THR A 4 -15.96 30.96 7.90
CA THR A 4 -15.59 30.74 6.49
C THR A 4 -15.34 32.10 5.84
N VAL A 5 -14.08 32.43 5.57
CA VAL A 5 -13.70 33.61 4.78
C VAL A 5 -13.87 33.28 3.31
N SER A 6 -14.59 34.10 2.55
CA SER A 6 -14.84 33.85 1.13
C SER A 6 -13.64 34.29 0.28
N MET A 7 -13.44 33.67 -0.89
CA MET A 7 -12.36 34.06 -1.82
C MET A 7 -12.47 35.54 -2.24
N ALA A 8 -13.69 36.07 -2.28
CA ALA A 8 -13.94 37.48 -2.57
C ALA A 8 -13.39 38.41 -1.47
N ASP A 9 -13.44 38.00 -0.20
CA ASP A 9 -12.89 38.75 0.92
C ASP A 9 -11.35 38.75 0.89
N ILE A 10 -10.75 37.64 0.46
CA ILE A 10 -9.30 37.50 0.28
C ILE A 10 -8.82 38.42 -0.86
N GLU A 11 -9.52 38.44 -1.99
CA GLU A 11 -9.22 39.33 -3.13
C GLU A 11 -9.39 40.81 -2.79
N ALA A 12 -10.41 41.16 -1.99
CA ALA A 12 -10.63 42.52 -1.52
C ALA A 12 -9.50 42.98 -0.58
N THR A 13 -9.04 42.09 0.31
CA THR A 13 -7.95 42.36 1.24
C THR A 13 -6.61 42.48 0.52
N ALA A 14 -6.33 41.60 -0.45
CA ALA A 14 -5.12 41.67 -1.27
C ALA A 14 -5.03 42.96 -2.09
N ARG A 15 -6.17 43.41 -2.66
CA ARG A 15 -6.26 44.73 -3.32
C ARG A 15 -6.01 45.89 -2.37
N GLY A 16 -6.51 45.80 -1.14
CA GLY A 16 -6.27 46.82 -0.09
C GLY A 16 -4.79 46.92 0.33
N LEU A 17 -4.05 45.82 0.22
CA LEU A 17 -2.63 45.73 0.57
C LEU A 17 -1.69 45.93 -0.65
N GLY A 18 -2.24 46.13 -1.85
CA GLY A 18 -1.46 46.30 -3.08
C GLY A 18 -0.74 45.03 -3.55
N ILE A 19 -1.24 43.85 -3.14
CA ILE A 19 -0.64 42.54 -3.48
C ILE A 19 -1.39 41.95 -4.68
N ASP A 20 -0.67 41.66 -5.75
CA ASP A 20 -1.21 40.99 -6.93
C ASP A 20 -1.17 39.46 -6.75
N LEU A 21 -2.34 38.87 -6.49
CA LEU A 21 -2.51 37.43 -6.26
C LEU A 21 -2.13 36.57 -7.48
N SER A 22 -2.09 37.14 -8.69
CA SER A 22 -1.70 36.42 -9.90
C SER A 22 -0.19 36.20 -10.05
N LEU A 23 0.62 36.95 -9.29
CA LEU A 23 2.07 36.84 -9.23
C LEU A 23 2.55 35.99 -8.04
N VAL A 24 1.65 35.56 -7.17
CA VAL A 24 1.97 34.70 -6.02
C VAL A 24 2.01 33.25 -6.47
N ASN A 25 3.21 32.68 -6.54
CA ASN A 25 3.39 31.26 -6.81
C ASN A 25 3.04 30.44 -5.56
N LEU A 26 1.81 29.94 -5.51
CA LEU A 26 1.28 29.13 -4.41
C LEU A 26 2.10 27.85 -4.17
N ASP A 27 2.75 27.30 -5.21
CA ASP A 27 3.59 26.10 -5.11
C ASP A 27 4.96 26.37 -4.46
N SER A 28 5.33 27.64 -4.28
CA SER A 28 6.58 28.05 -3.62
C SER A 28 6.43 28.34 -2.12
N ILE A 29 5.21 28.25 -1.59
CA ILE A 29 4.92 28.48 -0.17
C ILE A 29 5.23 27.21 0.60
N THR A 30 6.44 27.13 1.17
CA THR A 30 6.76 26.14 2.18
C THR A 30 6.22 26.61 3.53
N LEU A 31 5.36 25.80 4.14
CA LEU A 31 4.95 26.01 5.53
C LEU A 31 6.17 25.89 6.46
N PRO A 32 6.23 26.65 7.57
CA PRO A 32 7.27 26.46 8.57
C PRO A 32 7.25 25.01 9.10
N LEU A 33 8.43 24.44 9.32
CA LEU A 33 8.59 23.12 9.92
C LEU A 33 7.93 23.12 11.32
N GLY A 34 6.94 22.26 11.52
CA GLY A 34 6.27 22.07 12.82
C GLY A 34 4.89 22.72 13.02
N GLU A 35 4.11 22.96 11.94
CA GLU A 35 2.68 23.31 12.09
C GLU A 35 1.76 22.09 11.90
N ASP A 36 1.13 21.66 12.98
CA ASP A 36 0.39 20.39 13.12
C ASP A 36 -1.10 20.50 12.71
N PHE A 37 -1.54 21.61 12.12
CA PHE A 37 -2.94 21.89 11.75
C PHE A 37 -3.99 21.55 12.85
N GLY A 38 -3.59 21.62 14.13
CA GLY A 38 -4.45 21.33 15.28
C GLY A 38 -4.73 19.85 15.54
N ILE A 39 -3.91 18.93 15.02
CA ILE A 39 -4.07 17.48 15.23
C ILE A 39 -2.94 16.96 16.12
N LYS A 40 -3.20 16.83 17.43
CA LYS A 40 -2.31 16.09 18.33
C LYS A 40 -2.53 14.59 18.12
N SER A 41 -1.48 13.89 17.68
CA SER A 41 -1.43 12.43 17.62
C SER A 41 -0.92 11.92 18.97
N ASP A 42 -1.69 11.05 19.60
CA ASP A 42 -1.40 10.45 20.92
C ASP A 42 -0.20 9.48 20.91
N ASP A 43 0.36 9.21 19.72
CA ASP A 43 1.49 8.29 19.48
C ASP A 43 2.73 9.02 18.93
N ASP A 44 2.67 10.35 18.72
CA ASP A 44 3.82 11.13 18.24
C ASP A 44 4.77 11.56 19.38
N GLU A 45 4.35 11.48 20.65
CA GLU A 45 5.24 11.82 21.79
C GLU A 45 6.33 10.77 22.01
N ASP A 46 6.09 9.48 21.77
CA ASP A 46 7.08 8.44 22.13
C ASP A 46 8.07 8.09 21.01
N ILE A 47 7.72 8.27 19.73
CA ILE A 47 8.56 7.81 18.60
C ILE A 47 9.48 8.92 18.06
N TYR A 48 9.11 10.20 18.24
CA TYR A 48 9.92 11.33 17.77
C TYR A 48 10.80 11.96 18.85
N HIS A 49 10.70 11.55 20.12
CA HIS A 49 11.58 12.07 21.18
C HIS A 49 12.99 11.45 21.21
N GLU A 50 13.29 10.44 20.37
CA GLU A 50 14.64 9.87 20.26
C GLU A 50 15.46 10.33 19.05
N GLU A 51 14.89 11.07 18.09
CA GLU A 51 15.67 11.70 17.01
C GLU A 51 15.89 13.18 17.28
N ALA A 52 17.05 13.48 17.88
CA ALA A 52 17.80 14.71 17.75
C ALA A 52 16.99 16.02 17.90
N LEU A 53 16.61 16.33 19.14
CA LEU A 53 16.65 17.73 19.57
C LEU A 53 18.12 18.17 19.51
N GLU A 54 18.55 18.67 18.34
CA GLU A 54 19.66 19.62 18.23
C GLU A 54 19.24 20.91 18.96
N LEU A 55 19.14 20.82 20.29
CA LEU A 55 19.24 21.98 21.15
C LEU A 55 20.62 22.57 20.86
N GLU A 56 20.67 23.85 20.50
CA GLU A 56 21.90 24.60 20.21
C GLU A 56 23.00 24.22 21.22
N THR A 57 23.91 23.32 20.83
CA THR A 57 24.93 22.73 21.70
C THR A 57 26.04 23.77 21.90
N GLY A 58 25.81 24.71 22.81
CA GLY A 58 26.82 25.69 23.22
C GLY A 58 27.77 25.18 24.30
N PHE A 59 27.38 24.15 25.07
CA PHE A 59 28.07 23.75 26.30
C PHE A 59 28.43 22.25 26.40
N GLY A 60 28.30 21.46 25.33
CA GLY A 60 28.69 20.04 25.30
C GLY A 60 30.18 19.75 25.58
N ASN A 61 31.01 20.78 25.67
CA ASN A 61 32.42 20.69 26.06
C ASN A 61 32.65 20.91 27.58
N VAL A 62 31.59 21.17 28.34
CA VAL A 62 31.65 21.49 29.78
C VAL A 62 31.15 20.31 30.61
N ILE A 63 31.96 19.88 31.56
CA ILE A 63 31.56 18.91 32.59
C ILE A 63 31.36 19.61 33.93
N LEU A 64 30.38 19.13 34.70
CA LEU A 64 30.14 19.49 36.09
C LEU A 64 30.65 18.36 36.98
N VAL A 65 31.56 18.67 37.90
CA VAL A 65 32.11 17.74 38.88
C VAL A 65 31.59 18.12 40.26
N ASP A 66 30.80 17.24 40.86
CA ASP A 66 30.20 17.40 42.18
C ASP A 66 30.95 16.57 43.25
N ASN A 67 30.67 16.83 44.54
CA ASN A 67 31.31 16.24 45.72
C ASN A 67 32.81 16.56 45.91
N LEU A 68 33.25 17.75 45.51
CA LEU A 68 34.56 18.27 45.84
C LEU A 68 34.66 18.71 47.31
N PRO A 69 35.84 18.60 47.95
CA PRO A 69 36.05 19.09 49.30
C PRO A 69 35.78 20.59 49.44
N VAL A 70 35.00 20.96 50.47
CA VAL A 70 34.75 22.37 50.84
C VAL A 70 35.98 22.92 51.56
N VAL A 71 36.70 23.84 50.90
CA VAL A 71 37.98 24.37 51.40
C VAL A 71 37.93 25.90 51.63
N PRO A 72 38.66 26.41 52.64
CA PRO A 72 38.88 27.85 52.83
C PRO A 72 39.85 28.41 51.78
N PRO A 73 39.93 29.74 51.59
CA PRO A 73 40.66 30.37 50.49
C PRO A 73 42.16 30.03 50.49
N GLU A 74 42.77 29.79 51.64
CA GLU A 74 44.18 29.40 51.78
C GLU A 74 44.52 28.03 51.15
N LYS A 75 43.51 27.16 50.96
CA LYS A 75 43.68 25.82 50.39
C LYS A 75 43.10 25.72 48.96
N PHE A 76 42.55 26.81 48.44
CA PHE A 76 41.95 26.87 47.11
C PHE A 76 42.96 26.56 46.00
N GLU A 77 44.13 27.21 46.03
CA GLU A 77 45.19 26.96 45.03
C GLU A 77 45.69 25.52 45.04
N LYS A 78 45.72 24.87 46.21
CA LYS A 78 46.11 23.46 46.33
C LYS A 78 45.07 22.53 45.72
N LEU A 79 43.78 22.84 45.89
CA LEU A 79 42.69 22.05 45.33
C LEU A 79 42.60 22.24 43.81
N ASP A 80 42.71 23.48 43.33
CA ASP A 80 42.79 23.81 41.90
C ASP A 80 43.94 23.05 41.21
N GLY A 81 45.14 23.04 41.81
CA GLY A 81 46.28 22.27 41.31
C GLY A 81 46.06 20.76 41.26
N VAL A 82 45.34 20.18 42.24
CA VAL A 82 45.01 18.74 42.26
C VAL A 82 44.00 18.41 41.17
N ILE A 83 42.95 19.22 41.00
CA ILE A 83 41.92 19.02 39.97
C ILE A 83 42.53 19.16 38.58
N ARG A 84 43.37 20.20 38.34
CA ARG A 84 44.10 20.35 37.07
C ARG A 84 45.01 19.15 36.76
N LYS A 85 45.64 18.56 37.77
CA LYS A 85 46.50 17.38 37.58
C LYS A 85 45.69 16.12 37.22
N ILE A 86 44.52 15.93 37.81
CA ILE A 86 43.64 14.78 37.55
C ILE A 86 43.03 14.91 36.15
N TYR A 87 42.40 16.04 35.86
CA TYR A 87 41.69 16.25 34.60
C TYR A 87 42.62 16.58 33.43
N GLY A 88 43.82 17.11 33.70
CA GLY A 88 44.89 17.31 32.71
C GLY A 88 45.59 16.03 32.25
N GLN A 89 45.42 14.89 32.95
CA GLN A 89 45.84 13.58 32.44
C GLN A 89 44.87 13.00 31.41
N ILE A 90 43.63 13.52 31.36
CA ILE A 90 42.54 12.95 30.58
C ILE A 90 42.28 13.78 29.32
N GLY A 91 42.41 15.11 29.40
CA GLY A 91 42.28 16.00 28.25
C GLY A 91 42.92 17.37 28.49
N VAL A 92 43.00 18.18 27.45
CA VAL A 92 43.54 19.55 27.54
C VAL A 92 42.43 20.51 27.99
N ILE A 93 42.52 20.98 29.23
CA ILE A 93 41.60 22.00 29.79
C ILE A 93 41.91 23.35 29.11
N ARG A 94 40.89 24.09 28.69
CA ARG A 94 41.05 25.45 28.14
C ARG A 94 41.72 26.39 29.14
N GLU A 95 42.47 27.39 28.66
CA GLU A 95 43.02 28.44 29.52
C GLU A 95 41.88 29.18 30.22
N GLY A 96 41.83 29.12 31.56
CA GLY A 96 40.72 29.66 32.36
C GLY A 96 39.46 28.77 32.42
N GLY A 97 39.46 27.60 31.78
CA GLY A 97 38.30 26.69 31.69
C GLY A 97 37.97 25.88 32.95
N LEU A 98 38.72 26.04 34.04
CA LEU A 98 38.38 25.46 35.35
C LEU A 98 37.81 26.56 36.23
N TRP A 99 36.51 26.47 36.54
CA TRP A 99 35.82 27.44 37.39
C TRP A 99 35.23 26.75 38.62
N MET A 100 35.57 27.28 39.80
CA MET A 100 35.08 26.78 41.09
C MET A 100 34.32 27.90 41.81
N PRO A 101 33.00 27.81 41.96
CA PRO A 101 32.24 28.82 42.69
C PRO A 101 32.57 28.82 44.18
N VAL A 102 32.70 30.02 44.72
CA VAL A 102 32.91 30.28 46.15
C VAL A 102 31.68 30.97 46.73
N ASN A 103 31.29 30.58 47.94
CA ASN A 103 30.17 31.19 48.64
C ASN A 103 30.57 32.62 49.08
N PRO A 104 29.81 33.66 48.70
CA PRO A 104 30.14 35.06 49.01
C PRO A 104 30.14 35.39 50.51
N GLU A 105 29.41 34.66 51.35
CA GLU A 105 29.32 34.93 52.80
C GLU A 105 30.39 34.21 53.61
N THR A 106 30.73 32.98 53.25
CA THR A 106 31.64 32.13 54.04
C THR A 106 33.05 32.04 53.44
N LYS A 107 33.27 32.56 52.23
CA LYS A 107 34.50 32.43 51.42
C LYS A 107 34.99 30.99 51.24
N LYS A 108 34.12 29.99 51.40
CA LYS A 108 34.43 28.57 51.18
C LYS A 108 33.92 28.12 49.80
N THR A 109 34.54 27.10 49.22
CA THR A 109 34.07 26.50 47.96
C THR A 109 32.71 25.79 48.15
N LEU A 110 31.85 25.82 47.13
CA LEU A 110 30.52 25.20 47.19
C LEU A 110 30.52 23.69 46.94
N GLY A 111 31.70 23.08 46.74
CA GLY A 111 31.84 21.63 46.58
C GLY A 111 31.58 21.11 45.17
N TYR A 112 31.46 21.97 44.16
CA TYR A 112 31.40 21.58 42.75
C TYR A 112 32.33 22.46 41.89
N CYS A 113 32.73 21.96 40.72
CA CYS A 113 33.49 22.72 39.73
C CYS A 113 33.01 22.46 38.30
N PHE A 114 33.29 23.43 37.43
CA PHE A 114 33.06 23.33 35.99
C PHE A 114 34.41 23.21 35.29
N ILE A 115 34.50 22.29 34.34
CA ILE A 115 35.69 22.07 33.54
C ILE A 115 35.30 22.13 32.07
N GLU A 116 35.87 23.07 31.34
CA GLU A 116 35.70 23.24 29.90
C GLU A 116 36.88 22.62 29.15
N TYR A 117 36.56 21.65 28.29
CA TYR A 117 37.49 21.02 27.36
C TYR A 117 37.45 21.67 25.99
N ASN A 118 38.42 21.33 25.13
CA ASN A 118 38.42 21.81 23.75
C ASN A 118 37.41 21.09 22.87
N THR A 119 37.08 19.84 23.18
CA THR A 119 36.17 19.00 22.38
C THR A 119 35.18 18.23 23.27
N ALA A 120 33.97 17.98 22.74
CA ALA A 120 32.91 17.26 23.45
C ALA A 120 33.29 15.80 23.72
N GLN A 121 34.10 15.19 22.83
CA GLN A 121 34.62 13.83 23.00
C GLN A 121 35.55 13.72 24.22
N GLU A 122 36.35 14.75 24.51
CA GLU A 122 37.19 14.78 25.73
C GLU A 122 36.34 14.92 27.00
N ALA A 123 35.25 15.68 26.93
CA ALA A 123 34.30 15.84 28.04
C ALA A 123 33.58 14.52 28.37
N GLU A 124 33.13 13.77 27.36
CA GLU A 124 32.55 12.43 27.55
C GLU A 124 33.56 11.44 28.15
N LEU A 125 34.80 11.44 27.64
CA LEU A 125 35.85 10.55 28.14
C LEU A 125 36.28 10.89 29.57
N ALA A 126 36.23 12.18 29.93
CA ALA A 126 36.42 12.64 31.30
C ALA A 126 35.29 12.15 32.21
N LYS A 127 34.02 12.27 31.79
CA LYS A 127 32.87 11.72 32.53
C LYS A 127 33.03 10.23 32.79
N GLU A 128 33.29 9.40 31.77
CA GLU A 128 33.40 7.94 31.94
C GLU A 128 34.52 7.53 32.92
N LYS A 129 35.66 8.22 32.90
CA LYS A 129 36.82 7.87 33.73
C LYS A 129 36.76 8.41 35.15
N THR A 130 36.09 9.54 35.36
CA THR A 130 36.12 10.26 36.65
C THR A 130 34.81 10.16 37.43
N ASN A 131 33.72 9.75 36.81
CA ASN A 131 32.47 9.47 37.51
C ASN A 131 32.65 8.24 38.45
N GLY A 132 32.50 8.45 39.75
CA GLY A 132 32.77 7.45 40.79
C GLY A 132 34.21 7.42 41.33
N TYR A 133 35.08 8.36 40.91
CA TYR A 133 36.45 8.45 41.40
C TYR A 133 36.50 8.89 42.87
N LYS A 134 37.17 8.10 43.72
CA LYS A 134 37.29 8.38 45.17
C LYS A 134 38.54 9.20 45.44
N LEU A 135 38.37 10.49 45.76
CA LEU A 135 39.48 11.36 46.18
C LEU A 135 39.88 11.09 47.64
N ASP A 136 38.90 10.86 48.51
CA ASP A 136 39.08 10.51 49.93
C ASP A 136 37.91 9.61 50.40
N LYS A 137 37.94 9.10 51.63
CA LYS A 137 36.87 8.25 52.21
C LYS A 137 35.48 8.89 52.17
N SER A 138 35.40 10.22 52.18
CA SER A 138 34.14 10.98 52.18
C SER A 138 33.82 11.68 50.86
N HIS A 139 34.72 11.68 49.86
CA HIS A 139 34.55 12.45 48.62
C HIS A 139 34.67 11.53 47.41
N VAL A 140 33.53 11.24 46.78
CA VAL A 140 33.42 10.46 45.54
C VAL A 140 32.88 11.39 44.47
N PHE A 141 33.66 11.62 43.42
CA PHE A 141 33.29 12.51 42.33
C PHE A 141 32.05 11.99 41.62
N ALA A 142 31.06 12.86 41.44
CA ALA A 142 29.95 12.63 40.52
C ALA A 142 30.13 13.60 39.35
N VAL A 143 30.25 13.07 38.14
CA VAL A 143 30.55 13.88 36.95
C VAL A 143 29.42 13.76 35.96
N ASN A 144 28.81 14.89 35.62
CA ASN A 144 27.71 15.01 34.67
C ASN A 144 28.07 15.99 33.57
N LEU A 145 27.53 15.78 32.37
CA LEU A 145 27.64 16.78 31.29
C LEU A 145 26.70 17.94 31.59
N PHE A 146 27.13 19.16 31.26
CA PHE A 146 26.29 20.34 31.51
C PHE A 146 24.97 20.28 30.76
N ASP A 147 24.97 19.76 29.53
CA ASP A 147 23.77 19.58 28.69
C ASP A 147 22.76 18.59 29.28
N GLU A 148 23.22 17.63 30.09
CA GLU A 148 22.33 16.67 30.74
C GLU A 148 21.57 17.29 31.93
N PHE A 149 22.01 18.43 32.45
CA PHE A 149 21.37 19.10 33.57
C PHE A 149 19.93 19.50 33.25
N GLU A 150 19.67 20.05 32.05
CA GLU A 150 18.30 20.37 31.62
C GLU A 150 17.44 19.12 31.44
N LYS A 151 18.04 18.01 31.01
CA LYS A 151 17.35 16.72 30.88
C LYS A 151 16.94 16.20 32.26
N TYR A 152 17.86 16.21 33.23
CA TYR A 152 17.56 15.76 34.59
C TYR A 152 16.58 16.67 35.31
N MET A 153 16.62 17.99 35.09
CA MET A 153 15.68 18.94 35.69
C MET A 153 14.24 18.77 35.18
N LYS A 154 14.06 18.17 33.99
CA LYS A 154 12.74 17.87 33.41
C LYS A 154 12.18 16.51 33.86
N ILE A 155 12.97 15.63 34.47
CA ILE A 155 12.50 14.32 34.93
C ILE A 155 11.80 14.52 36.29
N PRO A 156 10.52 14.14 36.44
CA PRO A 156 9.84 14.18 37.73
C PRO A 156 10.50 13.24 38.75
N ASP A 157 10.63 13.69 40.01
CA ASP A 157 11.22 12.89 41.11
C ASP A 157 10.37 11.66 41.49
N GLU A 158 9.08 11.64 41.14
CA GLU A 158 8.16 10.54 41.39
C GLU A 158 7.92 9.72 40.11
N TRP A 159 8.29 8.44 40.16
CA TRP A 159 7.94 7.48 39.11
C TRP A 159 6.43 7.22 39.13
N THR A 160 5.72 7.69 38.11
CA THR A 160 4.33 7.30 37.87
C THR A 160 4.31 6.08 36.94
N PRO A 161 3.59 5.00 37.29
CA PRO A 161 3.32 3.92 36.34
C PRO A 161 2.67 4.50 35.09
N ALA A 162 3.10 4.07 33.90
CA ALA A 162 2.46 4.47 32.65
C ALA A 162 0.95 4.18 32.74
N GLU A 163 0.12 5.21 32.51
CA GLU A 163 -1.32 5.03 32.50
C GLU A 163 -1.68 4.06 31.36
N ILE A 164 -2.13 2.87 31.74
CA ILE A 164 -2.68 1.93 30.77
C ILE A 164 -3.95 2.58 30.23
N LYS A 165 -3.88 3.15 29.01
CA LYS A 165 -5.03 3.75 28.35
C LYS A 165 -6.20 2.76 28.43
N PRO A 166 -7.36 3.14 29.01
CA PRO A 166 -8.47 2.23 29.14
C PRO A 166 -8.89 1.75 27.75
N TYR A 167 -9.18 0.46 27.62
CA TYR A 167 -9.57 -0.15 26.35
C TYR A 167 -10.80 0.58 25.79
N ALA A 168 -10.59 1.41 24.78
CA ALA A 168 -11.66 1.93 23.95
C ALA A 168 -12.04 0.81 22.96
N ALA A 169 -13.24 0.26 23.11
CA ALA A 169 -13.78 -0.63 22.10
C ALA A 169 -13.83 0.13 20.78
N GLY A 170 -13.03 -0.30 19.80
CA GLY A 170 -13.01 0.32 18.48
C GLY A 170 -14.40 0.35 17.87
N GLU A 171 -14.71 1.39 17.09
CA GLU A 171 -15.98 1.48 16.40
C GLU A 171 -16.21 0.24 15.53
N ASN A 172 -17.45 -0.23 15.47
CA ASN A 172 -17.80 -1.38 14.63
C ASN A 172 -17.61 -1.01 13.15
N LEU A 173 -16.48 -1.46 12.58
CA LEU A 173 -16.09 -1.25 11.18
C LEU A 173 -17.08 -1.87 10.18
N GLN A 174 -17.89 -2.83 10.62
CA GLN A 174 -18.86 -3.56 9.80
C GLN A 174 -20.30 -3.10 10.04
N LYS A 175 -20.52 -2.04 10.81
CA LYS A 175 -21.87 -1.53 11.11
C LYS A 175 -22.64 -1.14 9.84
N TRP A 176 -21.97 -0.79 8.76
CA TRP A 176 -22.60 -0.51 7.47
C TRP A 176 -23.37 -1.73 6.89
N LEU A 177 -22.96 -2.97 7.23
CA LEU A 177 -23.68 -4.19 6.84
C LEU A 177 -25.05 -4.34 7.55
N MET A 178 -25.25 -3.62 8.66
CA MET A 178 -26.51 -3.63 9.42
C MET A 178 -27.47 -2.52 8.98
N ASP A 179 -27.18 -1.81 7.88
CA ASP A 179 -28.09 -0.81 7.32
C ASP A 179 -29.40 -1.48 6.89
N GLU A 180 -30.53 -1.06 7.47
CA GLU A 180 -31.86 -1.63 7.20
C GLU A 180 -32.27 -1.53 5.72
N LYS A 181 -31.71 -0.54 5.03
CA LYS A 181 -31.98 -0.28 3.61
C LYS A 181 -31.02 -1.02 2.66
N ALA A 182 -30.00 -1.72 3.19
CA ALA A 182 -28.97 -2.42 2.42
C ALA A 182 -28.37 -1.55 1.30
N ARG A 183 -28.05 -0.29 1.62
CA ARG A 183 -27.49 0.68 0.67
C ARG A 183 -26.00 0.43 0.45
N ASP A 184 -25.51 0.74 -0.73
CA ASP A 184 -24.06 0.72 -1.02
C ASP A 184 -23.43 2.08 -0.70
N GLN A 185 -22.24 2.08 -0.12
CA GLN A 185 -21.42 3.28 -0.03
C GLN A 185 -20.52 3.41 -1.26
N PHE A 186 -20.33 4.64 -1.73
CA PHE A 186 -19.35 4.94 -2.77
C PHE A 186 -18.54 6.18 -2.39
N VAL A 187 -17.30 6.22 -2.87
CA VAL A 187 -16.38 7.33 -2.64
C VAL A 187 -16.24 8.17 -3.90
N ILE A 188 -16.26 9.48 -3.75
CA ILE A 188 -15.93 10.45 -4.79
C ILE A 188 -14.68 11.19 -4.33
N HIS A 189 -13.68 11.24 -5.19
CA HIS A 189 -12.53 12.11 -5.02
C HIS A 189 -12.49 13.12 -6.17
N ALA A 190 -12.56 14.40 -5.83
CA ALA A 190 -12.60 15.50 -6.79
C ALA A 190 -11.67 16.63 -6.33
N GLY A 191 -10.56 16.82 -7.04
CA GLY A 191 -9.53 17.80 -6.68
C GLY A 191 -8.96 17.51 -5.29
N ILE A 192 -9.17 18.42 -4.36
CA ILE A 192 -8.68 18.28 -2.97
C ILE A 192 -9.70 17.63 -2.03
N VAL A 193 -10.93 17.37 -2.50
CA VAL A 193 -12.03 16.90 -1.64
C VAL A 193 -12.28 15.42 -1.87
N THR A 194 -12.37 14.67 -0.78
CA THR A 194 -12.81 13.28 -0.79
C THR A 194 -14.09 13.17 0.04
N GLU A 195 -15.09 12.53 -0.55
CA GLU A 195 -16.43 12.41 0.00
C GLU A 195 -16.93 10.97 -0.10
N VAL A 196 -17.60 10.49 0.95
CA VAL A 196 -18.27 9.19 0.97
C VAL A 196 -19.77 9.43 1.04
N PHE A 197 -20.51 8.76 0.17
CA PHE A 197 -21.96 8.87 0.07
C PHE A 197 -22.63 7.49 0.18
N TRP A 198 -23.83 7.44 0.76
CA TRP A 198 -24.74 6.33 0.57
C TRP A 198 -25.50 6.49 -0.73
N ASN A 199 -25.62 5.40 -1.48
CA ASN A 199 -26.51 5.28 -2.60
C ASN A 199 -27.93 4.93 -2.09
N ASP A 200 -28.84 5.91 -2.02
CA ASP A 200 -30.27 5.65 -1.78
C ASP A 200 -31.03 5.57 -3.11
N PRO A 201 -31.24 4.37 -3.68
CA PRO A 201 -31.91 4.23 -4.97
C PRO A 201 -33.40 4.60 -4.90
N ARG A 202 -34.01 4.66 -3.70
CA ARG A 202 -35.43 5.00 -3.55
C ARG A 202 -35.65 6.51 -3.55
N GLN A 203 -34.73 7.27 -2.96
CA GLN A 203 -34.80 8.72 -2.92
C GLN A 203 -34.10 9.40 -4.11
N MET A 204 -33.31 8.64 -4.89
CA MET A 204 -32.48 9.14 -6.01
C MET A 204 -31.54 10.30 -5.61
N MET A 205 -31.25 10.44 -4.32
CA MET A 205 -30.34 11.43 -3.77
C MET A 205 -29.25 10.72 -2.99
N PRO A 206 -27.97 11.04 -3.24
CA PRO A 206 -26.89 10.53 -2.42
C PRO A 206 -26.91 11.21 -1.06
N GLU A 207 -26.77 10.43 0.02
CA GLU A 207 -26.68 10.94 1.39
C GLU A 207 -25.21 11.04 1.78
N LEU A 208 -24.74 12.24 2.15
CA LEU A 208 -23.35 12.45 2.54
C LEU A 208 -23.08 11.78 3.89
N VAL A 209 -22.09 10.90 3.92
CA VAL A 209 -21.62 10.24 5.15
C VAL A 209 -20.48 11.04 5.76
N TYR A 210 -19.46 11.30 4.95
CA TYR A 210 -18.24 11.92 5.41
C TYR A 210 -17.59 12.72 4.29
N ARG A 211 -17.07 13.90 4.62
CA ARG A 211 -16.36 14.79 3.70
C ARG A 211 -15.09 15.29 4.38
N ARG A 212 -13.97 15.17 3.69
CA ARG A 212 -12.68 15.70 4.16
C ARG A 212 -11.85 16.28 3.01
N GLN A 213 -11.23 17.42 3.27
CA GLN A 213 -10.27 18.04 2.37
C GLN A 213 -8.87 17.50 2.63
N HIS A 214 -8.05 17.39 1.57
CA HIS A 214 -6.68 16.87 1.62
C HIS A 214 -6.59 15.50 2.30
N TRP A 215 -7.60 14.65 2.09
CA TRP A 215 -7.66 13.35 2.74
C TRP A 215 -6.67 12.34 2.13
N THR A 216 -6.29 12.54 0.87
CA THR A 216 -5.24 11.81 0.17
C THR A 216 -4.46 12.77 -0.71
N GLU A 217 -3.20 12.46 -0.97
CA GLU A 217 -2.37 13.18 -1.94
C GLU A 217 -2.42 12.56 -3.34
N SER A 218 -2.87 11.29 -3.47
CA SER A 218 -2.80 10.54 -4.72
C SER A 218 -4.14 9.91 -5.11
N PHE A 219 -4.53 8.81 -4.47
CA PHE A 219 -5.80 8.15 -4.74
C PHE A 219 -6.37 7.47 -3.50
N VAL A 220 -7.67 7.16 -3.59
CA VAL A 220 -8.42 6.43 -2.58
C VAL A 220 -8.83 5.07 -3.13
N GLN A 221 -8.82 4.04 -2.27
CA GLN A 221 -9.25 2.70 -2.65
C GLN A 221 -9.92 2.00 -1.47
N TRP A 222 -11.11 1.46 -1.72
CA TRP A 222 -11.77 0.56 -0.78
C TRP A 222 -11.07 -0.80 -0.75
N SER A 223 -10.96 -1.37 0.44
CA SER A 223 -10.50 -2.74 0.60
C SER A 223 -11.53 -3.74 -0.01
N PRO A 224 -11.11 -4.95 -0.41
CA PRO A 224 -11.96 -5.88 -1.16
C PRO A 224 -13.30 -6.28 -0.50
N LEU A 225 -13.40 -6.25 0.83
CA LEU A 225 -14.63 -6.52 1.58
C LEU A 225 -15.34 -5.22 2.04
N GLY A 226 -14.78 -4.05 1.73
CA GLY A 226 -15.34 -2.75 2.10
C GLY A 226 -15.20 -2.39 3.57
N THR A 227 -14.32 -3.04 4.32
CA THR A 227 -14.09 -2.74 5.75
C THR A 227 -13.25 -1.47 5.95
N TYR A 228 -12.29 -1.23 5.05
CA TYR A 228 -11.31 -0.16 5.15
C TYR A 228 -11.33 0.71 3.90
N LEU A 229 -11.17 2.02 4.10
CA LEU A 229 -10.84 2.95 3.04
C LEU A 229 -9.35 3.29 3.15
N ALA A 230 -8.55 2.97 2.14
CA ALA A 230 -7.15 3.38 2.09
C ALA A 230 -6.98 4.72 1.38
N THR A 231 -6.15 5.57 1.98
CA THR A 231 -5.63 6.80 1.37
C THR A 231 -4.12 6.71 1.24
N VAL A 232 -3.60 7.16 0.11
CA VAL A 232 -2.15 7.17 -0.15
C VAL A 232 -1.59 8.59 0.04
N HIS A 233 -0.43 8.66 0.71
CA HIS A 233 0.31 9.88 1.03
C HIS A 233 1.80 9.66 0.76
N ARG A 234 2.59 10.73 0.62
CA ARG A 234 4.04 10.65 0.41
C ARG A 234 4.78 9.95 1.55
N GLN A 235 4.23 10.01 2.77
CA GLN A 235 4.80 9.34 3.95
C GLN A 235 4.38 7.86 4.06
N GLY A 236 3.33 7.43 3.36
CA GLY A 236 2.78 6.07 3.48
C GLY A 236 1.32 5.93 3.11
N ALA A 237 0.73 4.80 3.51
CA ALA A 237 -0.69 4.54 3.36
C ALA A 237 -1.38 4.61 4.73
N VAL A 238 -2.64 5.07 4.75
CA VAL A 238 -3.44 5.15 5.97
C VAL A 238 -4.78 4.48 5.71
N PHE A 239 -5.21 3.64 6.66
CA PHE A 239 -6.53 3.04 6.68
C PHE A 239 -7.47 3.84 7.57
N TRP A 240 -8.65 4.05 7.02
CA TRP A 240 -9.77 4.69 7.68
C TRP A 240 -10.91 3.68 7.79
N GLY A 241 -11.61 3.72 8.90
CA GLY A 241 -12.70 2.80 9.17
C GLY A 241 -13.68 3.38 10.20
N GLY A 242 -14.85 2.77 10.28
CA GLY A 242 -15.99 3.31 11.05
C GLY A 242 -17.13 3.67 10.11
N ALA A 243 -18.36 3.56 10.60
CA ALA A 243 -19.53 3.65 9.73
C ALA A 243 -19.82 5.08 9.25
N ASN A 244 -19.57 6.06 10.12
CA ASN A 244 -19.90 7.47 9.87
C ASN A 244 -18.74 8.42 10.17
N THR A 245 -17.79 8.01 11.01
CA THR A 245 -16.71 8.86 11.54
C THR A 245 -15.43 8.79 10.71
N PHE A 246 -15.21 7.65 10.03
CA PHE A 246 -13.96 7.34 9.32
C PHE A 246 -12.72 7.67 10.17
N GLU A 247 -12.65 7.09 11.37
CA GLU A 247 -11.49 7.22 12.24
C GLU A 247 -10.26 6.51 11.63
N ARG A 248 -9.08 6.99 12.01
CA ARG A 248 -7.83 6.38 11.58
C ARG A 248 -7.68 5.05 12.28
N VAL A 249 -7.70 3.96 11.52
CA VAL A 249 -7.53 2.61 12.06
C VAL A 249 -6.05 2.27 12.16
N MET A 250 -5.30 2.45 11.07
CA MET A 250 -3.88 2.10 11.00
C MET A 250 -3.12 2.99 10.04
N ARG A 251 -1.83 3.20 10.34
CA ARG A 251 -0.86 3.89 9.47
C ARG A 251 0.25 2.92 9.07
N PHE A 252 0.57 2.89 7.79
CA PHE A 252 1.64 2.09 7.21
C PHE A 252 2.74 3.02 6.73
N ALA A 253 3.82 3.12 7.50
CA ALA A 253 4.97 3.94 7.17
C ALA A 253 5.72 3.34 5.97
N HIS A 254 5.60 3.98 4.81
CA HIS A 254 6.37 3.62 3.62
C HIS A 254 6.52 4.87 2.75
N PRO A 255 7.73 5.46 2.65
CA PRO A 255 7.93 6.65 1.84
C PRO A 255 7.66 6.41 0.35
N GLN A 256 7.02 7.38 -0.30
CA GLN A 256 6.80 7.47 -1.75
C GLN A 256 5.99 6.30 -2.35
N VAL A 257 4.96 5.83 -1.63
CA VAL A 257 4.04 4.82 -2.16
C VAL A 257 3.35 5.33 -3.43
N LYS A 258 3.47 4.55 -4.51
CA LYS A 258 2.82 4.83 -5.79
C LYS A 258 1.60 3.93 -6.04
N LEU A 259 1.63 2.68 -5.57
CA LEU A 259 0.54 1.72 -5.75
C LEU A 259 0.32 0.93 -4.47
N ILE A 260 -0.92 0.50 -4.23
CA ILE A 260 -1.30 -0.38 -3.13
C ILE A 260 -2.15 -1.54 -3.67
N ASP A 261 -1.99 -2.72 -3.09
CA ASP A 261 -2.81 -3.89 -3.38
C ASP A 261 -3.21 -4.58 -2.07
N PHE A 262 -4.44 -5.06 -2.02
CA PHE A 262 -5.00 -5.72 -0.85
C PHE A 262 -5.09 -7.21 -1.09
N SER A 263 -4.86 -7.98 -0.04
CA SER A 263 -5.23 -9.38 -0.07
C SER A 263 -6.77 -9.52 -0.15
N PRO A 264 -7.30 -10.49 -0.92
CA PRO A 264 -8.75 -10.70 -1.07
C PRO A 264 -9.54 -10.84 0.23
N GLY A 265 -8.93 -11.40 1.27
CA GLY A 265 -9.48 -11.52 2.63
C GLY A 265 -9.13 -10.37 3.58
N GLU A 266 -8.53 -9.28 3.09
CA GLU A 266 -8.14 -8.08 3.86
C GLU A 266 -7.16 -8.33 5.02
N LYS A 267 -6.39 -9.43 4.99
CA LYS A 267 -5.37 -9.75 6.01
C LYS A 267 -4.05 -9.01 5.79
N TYR A 268 -3.72 -8.68 4.54
CA TYR A 268 -2.44 -8.08 4.18
C TYR A 268 -2.59 -6.91 3.20
N LEU A 269 -1.69 -5.95 3.33
CA LEU A 269 -1.53 -4.83 2.41
C LEU A 269 -0.14 -4.89 1.77
N ILE A 270 -0.11 -4.83 0.44
CA ILE A 270 1.11 -4.61 -0.33
C ILE A 270 1.16 -3.15 -0.69
N THR A 271 2.28 -2.53 -0.39
CA THR A 271 2.59 -1.16 -0.83
C THR A 271 3.79 -1.21 -1.75
N TYR A 272 3.70 -0.50 -2.87
CA TYR A 272 4.75 -0.41 -3.87
C TYR A 272 5.28 1.01 -3.94
N SER A 273 6.60 1.13 -3.75
CA SER A 273 7.36 2.35 -3.95
C SER A 273 8.42 2.12 -5.02
N SER A 274 8.60 3.09 -5.91
CA SER A 274 9.72 3.11 -6.85
C SER A 274 10.47 4.42 -6.72
N HIS A 275 11.75 4.30 -6.34
CA HIS A 275 12.67 5.42 -6.27
C HIS A 275 13.36 5.58 -7.61
N GLU A 276 13.22 6.77 -8.19
CA GLU A 276 14.04 7.16 -9.32
C GLU A 276 15.49 7.30 -8.85
N PRO A 277 16.46 6.72 -9.57
CA PRO A 277 17.85 6.76 -9.17
C PRO A 277 18.37 8.19 -9.27
N SER A 278 18.99 8.69 -8.20
CA SER A 278 19.64 10.02 -8.17
C SER A 278 20.82 10.10 -9.15
N ASN A 279 21.34 8.95 -9.61
CA ASN A 279 22.41 8.85 -10.59
C ASN A 279 21.93 8.16 -11.88
N PRO A 280 22.19 8.70 -13.08
CA PRO A 280 21.78 8.12 -14.36
C PRO A 280 22.44 6.77 -14.73
N ARG A 281 23.34 6.25 -13.89
CA ARG A 281 23.93 4.90 -14.03
C ARG A 281 23.26 3.84 -13.15
N ASP A 282 22.48 4.26 -12.16
CA ASP A 282 21.82 3.35 -11.25
C ASP A 282 20.43 2.99 -11.78
N THR A 283 19.96 1.80 -11.47
CA THR A 283 18.67 1.29 -11.98
C THR A 283 17.55 1.60 -10.99
N HIS A 284 16.30 1.68 -11.46
CA HIS A 284 15.14 2.00 -10.61
C HIS A 284 14.99 0.97 -9.49
N ARG A 285 15.18 1.42 -8.24
CA ARG A 285 15.02 0.55 -7.08
C ARG A 285 13.54 0.47 -6.72
N VAL A 286 13.00 -0.74 -6.79
CA VAL A 286 11.63 -1.04 -6.39
C VAL A 286 11.64 -1.65 -4.99
N VAL A 287 10.75 -1.16 -4.14
CA VAL A 287 10.51 -1.68 -2.78
C VAL A 287 9.03 -2.03 -2.65
N LEU A 288 8.76 -3.29 -2.33
CA LEU A 288 7.43 -3.76 -1.96
C LEU A 288 7.41 -4.19 -0.50
N ASN A 289 6.52 -3.57 0.28
CA ASN A 289 6.34 -3.87 1.69
C ASN A 289 5.00 -4.56 1.92
N PHE A 290 5.05 -5.68 2.61
CA PHE A 290 3.89 -6.44 3.09
C PHE A 290 3.63 -6.08 4.54
N PHE A 291 2.46 -5.50 4.78
CA PHE A 291 1.98 -5.16 6.10
C PHE A 291 0.81 -6.06 6.50
N ASP A 292 0.73 -6.41 7.78
CA ASP A 292 -0.48 -6.97 8.37
C ASP A 292 -1.48 -5.82 8.60
N THR A 293 -2.67 -5.94 8.03
CA THR A 293 -3.70 -4.89 8.07
C THR A 293 -4.22 -4.62 9.47
N ARG A 294 -4.23 -5.66 10.33
CA ARG A 294 -4.77 -5.57 11.70
C ARG A 294 -3.76 -5.01 12.69
N THR A 295 -2.49 -5.37 12.54
CA THR A 295 -1.43 -4.96 13.48
C THR A 295 -0.58 -3.79 12.97
N GLY A 296 -0.67 -3.43 11.69
CA GLY A 296 0.20 -2.41 11.09
C GLY A 296 1.65 -2.88 10.90
N LYS A 297 2.00 -4.09 11.35
CA LYS A 297 3.38 -4.56 11.38
C LYS A 297 3.89 -4.87 9.97
N LEU A 298 5.11 -4.43 9.68
CA LEU A 298 5.85 -4.87 8.50
C LEU A 298 6.20 -6.36 8.65
N MET A 299 5.59 -7.20 7.84
CA MET A 299 5.81 -8.65 7.86
C MET A 299 6.98 -9.04 6.97
N ARG A 300 7.06 -8.43 5.77
CA ARG A 300 8.11 -8.75 4.81
C ARG A 300 8.37 -7.59 3.87
N GLU A 301 9.64 -7.39 3.55
CA GLU A 301 10.11 -6.43 2.57
C GLU A 301 10.75 -7.16 1.38
N PHE A 302 10.40 -6.76 0.16
CA PHE A 302 10.99 -7.23 -1.09
C PHE A 302 11.62 -6.05 -1.82
N LYS A 303 12.94 -6.07 -1.95
CA LYS A 303 13.73 -5.11 -2.72
C LYS A 303 14.23 -5.77 -3.99
N GLY A 304 14.21 -5.04 -5.10
CA GLY A 304 14.77 -5.52 -6.36
C GLY A 304 14.83 -4.41 -7.40
N ASN A 305 15.36 -4.75 -8.56
CA ASN A 305 15.34 -3.85 -9.71
C ASN A 305 13.96 -3.88 -10.38
N ALA A 306 13.56 -2.81 -11.06
CA ALA A 306 12.29 -2.78 -11.81
C ALA A 306 12.16 -3.95 -12.81
N ASP A 307 13.27 -4.33 -13.45
CA ASP A 307 13.32 -5.45 -14.40
C ASP A 307 13.01 -6.81 -13.75
N ASP A 308 13.34 -7.00 -12.47
CA ASP A 308 13.02 -8.24 -11.74
C ASP A 308 11.51 -8.39 -11.50
N PHE A 309 10.78 -7.28 -11.53
CA PHE A 309 9.32 -7.21 -11.33
C PHE A 309 8.56 -6.91 -12.63
N ALA A 310 9.26 -6.80 -13.76
CA ALA A 310 8.68 -6.56 -15.09
C ALA A 310 8.07 -7.81 -15.75
N SER A 311 8.00 -8.94 -15.05
CA SER A 311 7.56 -10.22 -15.63
C SER A 311 6.03 -10.24 -15.84
N GLY A 312 5.58 -10.21 -17.10
CA GLY A 312 4.17 -10.35 -17.51
C GLY A 312 3.80 -9.53 -18.75
N SER A 313 2.60 -9.77 -19.31
CA SER A 313 2.12 -9.13 -20.56
C SER A 313 1.52 -7.73 -20.41
N SER A 314 1.38 -7.21 -19.17
CA SER A 314 0.74 -5.93 -18.88
C SER A 314 1.72 -4.99 -18.16
N SER A 315 2.55 -4.30 -18.93
CA SER A 315 3.58 -3.36 -18.45
C SER A 315 3.12 -1.90 -18.65
N LEU A 316 2.24 -1.42 -17.77
CA LEU A 316 1.79 -0.01 -17.81
C LEU A 316 2.89 0.97 -17.36
N THR A 317 3.93 0.50 -16.65
CA THR A 317 5.00 1.34 -16.08
C THR A 317 6.37 0.65 -16.04
N GLY A 318 6.62 -0.33 -16.93
CA GLY A 318 7.81 -1.18 -16.86
C GLY A 318 7.81 -2.22 -15.74
N VAL A 319 6.75 -2.28 -14.91
CA VAL A 319 6.49 -3.32 -13.90
C VAL A 319 5.12 -3.93 -14.15
N SER A 320 5.00 -5.25 -13.98
CA SER A 320 3.72 -5.97 -14.08
C SER A 320 2.98 -5.84 -12.75
N TRP A 321 1.93 -5.02 -12.69
CA TRP A 321 1.11 -4.83 -11.49
C TRP A 321 -0.25 -5.54 -11.62
N PRO A 322 -0.71 -6.28 -10.60
CA PRO A 322 -0.04 -6.59 -9.33
C PRO A 322 1.10 -7.62 -9.51
N VAL A 323 2.23 -7.36 -8.83
CA VAL A 323 3.45 -8.20 -8.89
C VAL A 323 3.22 -9.54 -8.20
N PHE A 324 2.59 -9.48 -7.03
CA PHE A 324 2.19 -10.65 -6.28
C PHE A 324 0.71 -10.90 -6.50
N ARG A 325 0.37 -12.14 -6.83
CA ARG A 325 -1.02 -12.57 -6.97
C ARG A 325 -1.37 -13.46 -5.79
N TRP A 326 -2.45 -13.12 -5.10
CA TRP A 326 -2.95 -13.84 -3.94
C TRP A 326 -3.66 -15.13 -4.35
N GLY A 327 -3.53 -16.17 -3.54
CA GLY A 327 -4.10 -17.49 -3.74
C GLY A 327 -4.52 -18.17 -2.44
N GLY A 328 -5.37 -19.19 -2.54
CA GLY A 328 -5.90 -19.90 -1.36
C GLY A 328 -7.24 -19.35 -0.85
N GLY A 329 -8.00 -18.67 -1.72
CA GLY A 329 -9.35 -18.21 -1.42
C GLY A 329 -9.39 -17.05 -0.44
N LYS A 330 -10.52 -16.93 0.28
CA LYS A 330 -10.74 -15.88 1.31
C LYS A 330 -9.77 -15.94 2.49
N GLU A 331 -9.03 -17.04 2.62
CA GLU A 331 -8.08 -17.21 3.71
C GLU A 331 -6.72 -16.58 3.44
N ASP A 332 -6.45 -16.14 2.20
CA ASP A 332 -5.18 -15.56 1.76
C ASP A 332 -3.97 -16.38 2.23
N LYS A 333 -4.02 -17.71 2.08
CA LYS A 333 -2.97 -18.61 2.60
C LYS A 333 -1.66 -18.51 1.83
N TYR A 334 -1.75 -18.18 0.55
CA TYR A 334 -0.60 -18.18 -0.35
C TYR A 334 -0.57 -16.90 -1.18
N PHE A 335 0.63 -16.52 -1.58
CA PHE A 335 0.84 -15.50 -2.60
C PHE A 335 1.99 -15.93 -3.48
N ALA A 336 1.91 -15.64 -4.77
CA ALA A 336 2.95 -16.00 -5.71
C ALA A 336 3.38 -14.82 -6.54
N ARG A 337 4.64 -14.84 -6.97
CA ARG A 337 5.18 -13.93 -7.98
C ARG A 337 5.71 -14.72 -9.17
N LEU A 338 5.58 -14.10 -10.34
CA LEU A 338 6.24 -14.56 -11.54
C LEU A 338 7.71 -14.11 -11.51
N GLY A 339 8.63 -15.03 -11.74
CA GLY A 339 10.02 -14.74 -12.01
C GLY A 339 10.45 -15.31 -13.36
N LYS A 340 11.68 -15.02 -13.77
CA LYS A 340 12.25 -15.59 -15.00
C LYS A 340 12.41 -17.11 -14.85
N ASN A 341 11.61 -17.87 -15.61
CA ASN A 341 11.62 -19.35 -15.60
C ASN A 341 11.26 -20.01 -14.26
N LEU A 342 10.62 -19.27 -13.35
CA LEU A 342 10.22 -19.79 -12.05
C LEU A 342 8.99 -19.07 -11.53
N ILE A 343 8.17 -19.78 -10.76
CA ILE A 343 7.09 -19.21 -9.97
C ILE A 343 7.47 -19.39 -8.50
N SER A 344 7.63 -18.27 -7.79
CA SER A 344 7.93 -18.29 -6.36
C SER A 344 6.61 -18.18 -5.60
N VAL A 345 6.23 -19.27 -4.94
CA VAL A 345 5.02 -19.34 -4.10
C VAL A 345 5.45 -19.25 -2.64
N TYR A 346 4.84 -18.32 -1.93
CA TYR A 346 5.09 -18.02 -0.53
C TYR A 346 3.85 -18.32 0.30
N GLU A 347 4.06 -18.75 1.53
CA GLU A 347 3.02 -18.92 2.55
C GLU A 347 2.87 -17.63 3.37
N THR A 348 1.64 -17.23 3.67
CA THR A 348 1.38 -15.97 4.38
C THR A 348 1.62 -16.02 5.89
N GLU A 349 1.57 -17.19 6.51
CA GLU A 349 1.87 -17.33 7.95
C GLU A 349 3.35 -17.08 8.24
N THR A 350 4.23 -17.62 7.40
CA THR A 350 5.68 -17.58 7.61
C THR A 350 6.42 -16.61 6.69
N PHE A 351 5.77 -16.12 5.63
CA PHE A 351 6.39 -15.37 4.53
C PHE A 351 7.60 -16.10 3.92
N THR A 352 7.61 -17.44 4.00
CA THR A 352 8.65 -18.29 3.43
C THR A 352 8.16 -19.01 2.18
N LEU A 353 9.11 -19.43 1.32
CA LEU A 353 8.82 -20.22 0.14
C LEU A 353 8.33 -21.61 0.54
N ILE A 354 7.27 -22.09 -0.12
CA ILE A 354 6.74 -23.44 0.09
C ILE A 354 7.83 -24.48 -0.26
N ASP A 355 8.15 -25.36 0.70
CA ASP A 355 9.26 -26.33 0.67
C ASP A 355 10.65 -25.72 0.42
N LYS A 356 10.83 -24.43 0.68
CA LYS A 356 12.07 -23.67 0.40
C LYS A 356 12.52 -23.72 -1.07
N LYS A 357 11.64 -24.15 -1.99
CA LYS A 357 11.94 -24.29 -3.42
C LYS A 357 10.84 -23.65 -4.26
N SER A 358 11.24 -22.70 -5.10
CA SER A 358 10.37 -22.15 -6.15
C SER A 358 9.97 -23.25 -7.13
N LEU A 359 8.76 -23.15 -7.68
CA LEU A 359 8.30 -24.00 -8.76
C LEU A 359 9.08 -23.62 -10.03
N LYS A 360 9.99 -24.48 -10.46
CA LYS A 360 10.77 -24.27 -11.68
C LYS A 360 9.88 -24.57 -12.88
N VAL A 361 9.57 -23.55 -13.68
CA VAL A 361 8.75 -23.66 -14.88
C VAL A 361 9.42 -22.85 -15.97
N GLU A 362 10.05 -23.53 -16.91
CA GLU A 362 10.80 -22.87 -17.98
C GLU A 362 9.87 -22.04 -18.88
N ASN A 363 10.29 -20.81 -19.18
CA ASN A 363 9.62 -19.87 -20.07
C ASN A 363 8.15 -19.57 -19.72
N VAL A 364 7.79 -19.63 -18.43
CA VAL A 364 6.48 -19.18 -17.97
C VAL A 364 6.25 -17.71 -18.34
N VAL A 365 5.13 -17.43 -19.02
CA VAL A 365 4.75 -16.08 -19.45
C VAL A 365 3.73 -15.45 -18.51
N ASP A 366 2.77 -16.24 -18.04
CA ASP A 366 1.70 -15.76 -17.15
C ASP A 366 1.18 -16.90 -16.26
N PHE A 367 0.63 -16.53 -15.10
CA PHE A 367 0.00 -17.48 -14.18
C PHE A 367 -1.16 -16.82 -13.43
N THR A 368 -2.27 -17.52 -13.22
CA THR A 368 -3.43 -17.00 -12.49
C THR A 368 -3.84 -17.98 -11.40
N TRP A 369 -4.34 -17.45 -10.28
CA TRP A 369 -4.88 -18.27 -9.20
C TRP A 369 -6.36 -18.51 -9.39
N SER A 370 -6.82 -19.70 -8.98
CA SER A 370 -8.23 -19.91 -8.70
C SER A 370 -8.67 -19.00 -7.53
N PRO A 371 -9.83 -18.33 -7.64
CA PRO A 371 -10.31 -17.41 -6.61
C PRO A 371 -10.79 -18.10 -5.34
N THR A 372 -11.02 -19.42 -5.36
CA THR A 372 -11.51 -20.19 -4.19
C THR A 372 -10.47 -21.20 -3.71
N ASP A 373 -9.94 -21.99 -4.65
CA ASP A 373 -9.07 -23.13 -4.34
C ASP A 373 -7.60 -22.76 -4.55
N PRO A 374 -6.65 -23.36 -3.82
CA PRO A 374 -5.22 -23.11 -4.01
C PRO A 374 -4.68 -23.81 -5.26
N ILE A 375 -5.23 -23.48 -6.43
CA ILE A 375 -4.83 -24.00 -7.74
C ILE A 375 -4.25 -22.86 -8.57
N ILE A 376 -3.06 -23.08 -9.14
CA ILE A 376 -2.41 -22.17 -10.09
C ILE A 376 -2.66 -22.68 -11.51
N ALA A 377 -3.21 -21.85 -12.39
CA ALA A 377 -3.11 -22.03 -13.83
C ALA A 377 -1.88 -21.30 -14.36
N LEU A 378 -0.98 -22.02 -15.02
CA LEU A 378 0.20 -21.45 -15.66
C LEU A 378 0.15 -21.61 -17.17
N PHE A 379 0.78 -20.68 -17.87
CA PHE A 379 0.93 -20.68 -19.31
C PHE A 379 2.40 -20.61 -19.73
N VAL A 380 2.80 -21.57 -20.55
CA VAL A 380 4.10 -21.61 -21.24
C VAL A 380 3.84 -21.55 -22.75
N PRO A 381 4.41 -20.57 -23.47
CA PRO A 381 4.23 -20.40 -24.90
C PRO A 381 5.00 -21.48 -25.69
N GLU A 382 4.79 -21.52 -27.00
CA GLU A 382 5.54 -22.39 -27.89
C GLU A 382 7.04 -22.02 -27.91
N LEU A 383 7.90 -23.03 -27.84
CA LEU A 383 9.35 -22.86 -27.84
C LEU A 383 9.99 -23.47 -29.09
N GLY A 384 11.16 -22.94 -29.46
CA GLY A 384 11.98 -23.47 -30.56
C GLY A 384 11.29 -23.40 -31.93
N GLY A 385 10.45 -22.38 -32.17
CA GLY A 385 9.77 -22.21 -33.46
C GLY A 385 8.66 -23.23 -33.75
N GLY A 386 8.09 -23.85 -32.71
CA GLY A 386 6.99 -24.82 -32.81
C GLY A 386 7.40 -26.28 -32.56
N ASN A 387 8.65 -26.54 -32.16
CA ASN A 387 9.10 -27.88 -31.77
C ASN A 387 8.51 -28.34 -30.43
N GLN A 388 8.25 -27.41 -29.52
CA GLN A 388 7.55 -27.67 -28.27
C GLN A 388 6.21 -26.94 -28.28
N PRO A 389 5.07 -27.64 -28.09
CA PRO A 389 3.76 -27.01 -28.05
C PRO A 389 3.62 -26.08 -26.84
N ALA A 390 2.72 -25.10 -26.95
CA ALA A 390 2.31 -24.30 -25.83
C ALA A 390 1.63 -25.20 -24.81
N ARG A 391 1.94 -24.99 -23.53
CA ARG A 391 1.48 -25.81 -22.43
C ARG A 391 0.74 -24.96 -21.42
N VAL A 392 -0.45 -25.43 -21.06
CA VAL A 392 -1.24 -24.87 -19.97
C VAL A 392 -1.39 -25.96 -18.92
N SER A 393 -0.95 -25.67 -17.70
CA SER A 393 -1.00 -26.63 -16.60
C SER A 393 -1.75 -26.03 -15.41
N LEU A 394 -2.58 -26.86 -14.77
CA LEU A 394 -3.22 -26.59 -13.50
C LEU A 394 -2.44 -27.32 -12.42
N ILE A 395 -1.91 -26.59 -11.45
CA ILE A 395 -1.06 -27.12 -10.37
C ILE A 395 -1.72 -26.85 -9.03
N GLN A 396 -1.87 -27.89 -8.22
CA GLN A 396 -2.37 -27.76 -6.86
C GLN A 396 -1.24 -27.36 -5.90
N ILE A 397 -1.51 -26.41 -5.02
CA ILE A 397 -0.59 -25.98 -3.96
C ILE A 397 -1.22 -26.37 -2.60
N PRO A 398 -0.45 -26.93 -1.64
CA PRO A 398 1.02 -27.04 -1.61
C PRO A 398 1.61 -28.33 -2.24
N SER A 399 0.79 -29.30 -2.66
CA SER A 399 1.29 -30.60 -3.15
C SER A 399 2.18 -30.51 -4.40
N LYS A 400 2.08 -29.42 -5.17
CA LYS A 400 2.75 -29.19 -6.46
C LYS A 400 2.42 -30.26 -7.50
N GLU A 401 1.30 -30.94 -7.33
CA GLU A 401 0.81 -31.93 -8.28
C GLU A 401 0.13 -31.23 -9.48
N GLU A 402 0.51 -31.62 -10.70
CA GLU A 402 -0.17 -31.17 -11.91
C GLU A 402 -1.50 -31.91 -12.05
N LEU A 403 -2.62 -31.23 -11.75
CA LEU A 403 -3.98 -31.80 -11.83
C LEU A 403 -4.40 -32.05 -13.28
N ARG A 404 -4.05 -31.11 -14.16
CA ARG A 404 -4.42 -31.17 -15.58
C ARG A 404 -3.41 -30.42 -16.42
N GLN A 405 -3.10 -30.98 -17.59
CA GLN A 405 -2.30 -30.33 -18.61
C GLN A 405 -3.04 -30.36 -19.95
N LYS A 406 -3.00 -29.25 -20.70
CA LYS A 406 -3.44 -29.17 -22.10
C LYS A 406 -2.29 -28.62 -22.93
N ASN A 407 -1.97 -29.33 -24.02
CA ASN A 407 -1.02 -28.88 -25.02
C ASN A 407 -1.77 -28.24 -26.19
N LEU A 408 -1.25 -27.13 -26.70
CA LEU A 408 -1.83 -26.34 -27.76
C LEU A 408 -0.77 -26.05 -28.82
N PHE A 409 -1.21 -25.94 -30.07
CA PHE A 409 -0.35 -25.68 -31.22
C PHE A 409 -0.76 -24.40 -31.95
N ASN A 410 0.22 -23.72 -32.55
CA ASN A 410 0.11 -22.45 -33.27
C ASN A 410 -0.55 -21.35 -32.42
N VAL A 411 -0.10 -21.20 -31.17
CA VAL A 411 -0.67 -20.23 -30.23
C VAL A 411 0.11 -18.92 -30.31
N SER A 412 -0.60 -17.81 -30.44
CA SER A 412 -0.02 -16.46 -30.40
C SER A 412 -0.12 -15.84 -29.02
N ASP A 413 -1.30 -15.88 -28.40
CA ASP A 413 -1.55 -15.31 -27.07
C ASP A 413 -2.61 -16.13 -26.32
N ILE A 414 -2.52 -16.13 -24.99
CA ILE A 414 -3.50 -16.78 -24.12
C ILE A 414 -3.93 -15.81 -23.02
N LYS A 415 -5.23 -15.72 -22.79
CA LYS A 415 -5.81 -15.04 -21.62
C LYS A 415 -6.66 -16.00 -20.81
N MET A 416 -6.43 -16.02 -19.50
CA MET A 416 -7.12 -16.90 -18.55
C MET A 416 -8.17 -16.09 -17.77
N TYR A 417 -9.40 -16.57 -17.76
CA TYR A 417 -10.55 -15.95 -17.08
C TYR A 417 -11.17 -16.95 -16.10
N TRP A 418 -10.95 -16.72 -14.81
CA TRP A 418 -11.55 -17.52 -13.74
C TRP A 418 -12.97 -17.06 -13.42
N GLN A 419 -13.85 -18.02 -13.19
CA GLN A 419 -15.16 -17.75 -12.59
C GLN A 419 -14.99 -17.54 -11.08
N ASN A 420 -15.78 -16.65 -10.49
CA ASN A 420 -15.62 -16.16 -9.11
C ASN A 420 -15.73 -17.22 -8.00
N ASN A 421 -16.44 -18.33 -8.24
CA ASN A 421 -16.52 -19.49 -7.34
C ASN A 421 -15.48 -20.58 -7.69
N GLY A 422 -14.57 -20.32 -8.64
CA GLY A 422 -13.52 -21.24 -9.07
C GLY A 422 -14.01 -22.49 -9.81
N GLU A 423 -15.28 -22.54 -10.22
CA GLU A 423 -15.88 -23.74 -10.83
C GLU A 423 -15.46 -23.93 -12.28
N TYR A 424 -15.25 -22.81 -12.98
CA TYR A 424 -14.92 -22.77 -14.39
C TYR A 424 -13.72 -21.87 -14.64
N LEU A 425 -12.87 -22.28 -15.56
CA LEU A 425 -11.80 -21.48 -16.12
C LEU A 425 -12.01 -21.40 -17.64
N ALA A 426 -12.16 -20.19 -18.17
CA ALA A 426 -12.16 -19.95 -19.60
C ALA A 426 -10.80 -19.49 -20.05
N MET A 427 -10.22 -20.19 -21.00
CA MET A 427 -8.96 -19.81 -21.61
C MET A 427 -9.21 -19.34 -23.03
N LYS A 428 -9.06 -18.04 -23.27
CA LYS A 428 -9.07 -17.46 -24.61
C LYS A 428 -7.73 -17.79 -25.27
N VAL A 429 -7.77 -18.53 -26.37
CA VAL A 429 -6.58 -18.91 -27.14
C VAL A 429 -6.65 -18.23 -28.50
N ASP A 430 -5.71 -17.32 -28.75
CA ASP A 430 -5.52 -16.70 -30.06
C ASP A 430 -4.58 -17.60 -30.88
N ARG A 431 -5.11 -18.32 -31.86
CA ARG A 431 -4.37 -19.23 -32.74
C ARG A 431 -4.01 -18.55 -34.05
N HIS A 432 -2.77 -18.67 -34.50
CA HIS A 432 -2.39 -18.21 -35.83
C HIS A 432 -2.52 -19.35 -36.87
N THR A 433 -2.91 -19.00 -38.08
CA THR A 433 -2.89 -19.97 -39.19
C THR A 433 -1.44 -20.33 -39.57
N LYS A 434 -1.23 -21.50 -40.20
CA LYS A 434 0.11 -21.93 -40.66
C LYS A 434 0.83 -20.89 -41.53
N THR A 435 0.07 -20.07 -42.25
CA THR A 435 0.58 -18.99 -43.12
C THR A 435 0.86 -17.68 -42.35
N LYS A 436 0.56 -17.60 -41.05
CA LYS A 436 0.66 -16.42 -40.17
C LYS A 436 -0.08 -15.18 -40.68
N LYS A 437 -0.99 -15.33 -41.65
CA LYS A 437 -1.73 -14.22 -42.27
C LYS A 437 -3.03 -13.87 -41.53
N SER A 438 -3.59 -14.80 -40.78
CA SER A 438 -4.82 -14.60 -40.01
C SER A 438 -4.74 -15.29 -38.64
N THR A 439 -5.40 -14.67 -37.66
CA THR A 439 -5.52 -15.19 -36.30
C THR A 439 -6.99 -15.56 -36.05
N THR A 440 -7.22 -16.77 -35.56
CA THR A 440 -8.54 -17.27 -35.16
C THR A 440 -8.53 -17.44 -33.65
N THR A 441 -9.52 -16.89 -32.97
CA THR A 441 -9.65 -17.03 -31.53
C THR A 441 -10.62 -18.17 -31.20
N GLY A 442 -10.25 -19.01 -30.23
CA GLY A 442 -11.14 -19.99 -29.61
C GLY A 442 -11.11 -19.90 -28.09
N PHE A 443 -12.05 -20.59 -27.44
CA PHE A 443 -12.06 -20.76 -26.00
C PHE A 443 -11.87 -22.23 -25.63
N GLU A 444 -11.07 -22.47 -24.61
CA GLU A 444 -10.94 -23.77 -23.97
C GLU A 444 -11.52 -23.62 -22.56
N LEU A 445 -12.62 -24.32 -22.28
CA LEU A 445 -13.40 -24.17 -21.06
C LEU A 445 -13.13 -25.37 -20.15
N PHE A 446 -12.54 -25.11 -19.00
CA PHE A 446 -12.19 -26.13 -18.01
C PHE A 446 -13.24 -26.16 -16.90
N ARG A 447 -13.70 -27.36 -16.54
CA ARG A 447 -14.62 -27.59 -15.41
C ARG A 447 -13.82 -28.12 -14.23
N ILE A 448 -13.45 -27.25 -13.31
CA ILE A 448 -12.42 -27.52 -12.30
C ILE A 448 -12.90 -28.48 -11.21
N LYS A 449 -14.19 -28.40 -10.85
CA LYS A 449 -14.80 -29.23 -9.78
C LYS A 449 -15.29 -30.60 -10.26
N GLU A 450 -15.26 -30.87 -11.57
CA GLU A 450 -15.66 -32.17 -12.12
C GLU A 450 -14.46 -33.12 -12.16
N ARG A 451 -14.72 -34.44 -12.05
CA ARG A 451 -13.67 -35.46 -12.05
C ARG A 451 -12.88 -35.39 -13.37
N ASP A 452 -11.55 -35.49 -13.26
CA ASP A 452 -10.59 -35.44 -14.37
C ASP A 452 -10.51 -34.09 -15.12
N ILE A 453 -11.20 -33.05 -14.62
CA ILE A 453 -11.24 -31.68 -15.16
C ILE A 453 -11.52 -31.70 -16.68
N PRO A 454 -12.78 -31.97 -17.10
CA PRO A 454 -13.13 -32.01 -18.50
C PRO A 454 -12.90 -30.65 -19.16
N ILE A 455 -12.37 -30.70 -20.38
CA ILE A 455 -12.02 -29.54 -21.20
C ILE A 455 -12.94 -29.55 -22.41
N GLU A 456 -13.60 -28.42 -22.63
CA GLU A 456 -14.50 -28.23 -23.76
C GLU A 456 -13.99 -27.12 -24.68
N ASP A 457 -13.86 -27.45 -25.97
CA ASP A 457 -13.39 -26.52 -26.98
C ASP A 457 -14.60 -25.78 -27.56
N LEU A 458 -14.66 -24.46 -27.35
CA LEU A 458 -15.67 -23.58 -27.90
C LEU A 458 -15.07 -22.74 -29.02
N GLU A 459 -15.48 -23.02 -30.25
CA GLU A 459 -15.20 -22.18 -31.41
C GLU A 459 -16.38 -21.23 -31.69
N LEU A 460 -16.08 -20.00 -32.07
CA LEU A 460 -17.10 -19.07 -32.56
C LEU A 460 -17.62 -19.52 -33.94
N GLU A 461 -18.91 -19.28 -34.21
CA GLU A 461 -19.53 -19.57 -35.51
C GLU A 461 -18.82 -18.83 -36.65
N ASN A 462 -18.43 -17.58 -36.41
CA ASN A 462 -17.64 -16.76 -37.32
C ASN A 462 -16.16 -16.85 -36.94
N LYS A 463 -15.39 -17.68 -37.66
CA LYS A 463 -13.94 -17.90 -37.40
C LYS A 463 -13.05 -16.67 -37.66
N ASN A 464 -13.60 -15.65 -38.32
CA ASN A 464 -12.91 -14.39 -38.58
C ASN A 464 -13.18 -13.32 -37.52
N ASP A 465 -14.17 -13.54 -36.64
CA ASP A 465 -14.50 -12.56 -35.61
C ASP A 465 -13.43 -12.58 -34.52
N LYS A 466 -12.94 -11.38 -34.17
CA LYS A 466 -12.03 -11.21 -33.04
C LYS A 466 -12.82 -11.05 -31.76
N ILE A 467 -12.30 -11.64 -30.68
CA ILE A 467 -12.90 -11.50 -29.35
C ILE A 467 -12.37 -10.24 -28.69
N VAL A 468 -13.29 -9.33 -28.40
CA VAL A 468 -13.03 -8.03 -27.76
C VAL A 468 -13.06 -8.18 -26.24
N ALA A 469 -14.09 -8.84 -25.71
CA ALA A 469 -14.28 -8.99 -24.27
C ALA A 469 -14.93 -10.33 -23.92
N PHE A 470 -14.65 -10.79 -22.70
CA PHE A 470 -15.21 -12.00 -22.11
C PHE A 470 -15.54 -11.70 -20.65
N ALA A 471 -16.70 -12.14 -20.17
CA ALA A 471 -17.04 -12.04 -18.75
C ALA A 471 -17.95 -13.19 -18.29
N TRP A 472 -17.54 -13.84 -17.20
CA TRP A 472 -18.35 -14.83 -16.48
C TRP A 472 -19.48 -14.16 -15.71
N GLU A 473 -20.63 -14.83 -15.64
CA GLU A 473 -21.68 -14.48 -14.69
C GLU A 473 -21.23 -14.80 -13.26
N PRO A 474 -21.25 -13.82 -12.32
CA PRO A 474 -20.93 -14.06 -10.93
C PRO A 474 -21.89 -15.08 -10.31
N LYS A 475 -21.34 -16.11 -9.65
CA LYS A 475 -22.09 -17.19 -8.99
C LYS A 475 -22.97 -18.01 -9.96
N GLY A 476 -22.78 -17.81 -11.25
CA GLY A 476 -23.51 -18.49 -12.31
C GLY A 476 -22.62 -19.45 -13.11
N HIS A 477 -23.24 -20.05 -14.11
CA HIS A 477 -22.62 -20.97 -15.07
C HIS A 477 -22.68 -20.41 -16.51
N ARG A 478 -23.14 -19.17 -16.65
CA ARG A 478 -23.27 -18.46 -17.92
C ARG A 478 -22.11 -17.50 -18.12
N PHE A 479 -21.87 -17.12 -19.36
CA PHE A 479 -20.88 -16.10 -19.71
C PHE A 479 -21.28 -15.36 -20.98
N GLY A 480 -20.77 -14.14 -21.10
CA GLY A 480 -20.93 -13.29 -22.28
C GLY A 480 -19.61 -13.13 -23.02
N ILE A 481 -19.69 -13.13 -24.34
CA ILE A 481 -18.56 -12.87 -25.24
C ILE A 481 -18.96 -11.72 -26.16
N ILE A 482 -18.10 -10.70 -26.24
CA ILE A 482 -18.17 -9.69 -27.31
C ILE A 482 -17.22 -10.13 -28.41
N HIS A 483 -17.74 -10.36 -29.61
CA HIS A 483 -16.97 -10.76 -30.78
C HIS A 483 -17.39 -9.95 -32.02
N GLY A 484 -16.44 -9.68 -32.90
CA GLY A 484 -16.68 -8.97 -34.15
C GLY A 484 -15.50 -8.10 -34.54
N ASP A 485 -15.42 -7.75 -35.81
CA ASP A 485 -14.38 -6.87 -36.36
C ASP A 485 -15.03 -5.52 -36.72
N GLY A 486 -14.80 -4.49 -35.90
CA GLY A 486 -15.28 -3.13 -36.15
C GLY A 486 -16.07 -2.45 -35.01
N PRO A 487 -16.69 -1.29 -35.26
CA PRO A 487 -17.33 -0.44 -34.25
C PRO A 487 -18.73 -0.93 -33.82
N ARG A 488 -19.19 -2.08 -34.31
CA ARG A 488 -20.47 -2.69 -33.93
C ARG A 488 -20.31 -4.20 -33.73
N PRO A 489 -19.61 -4.64 -32.68
CA PRO A 489 -19.47 -6.06 -32.39
C PRO A 489 -20.81 -6.72 -32.03
N ASP A 490 -20.84 -8.04 -32.19
CA ASP A 490 -21.91 -8.90 -31.73
C ASP A 490 -21.61 -9.37 -30.30
N VAL A 491 -22.67 -9.57 -29.51
CA VAL A 491 -22.57 -10.09 -28.15
C VAL A 491 -23.30 -11.41 -28.07
N SER A 492 -22.58 -12.49 -27.78
CA SER A 492 -23.13 -13.82 -27.64
C SER A 492 -23.09 -14.30 -26.20
N PHE A 493 -24.19 -14.87 -25.73
CA PHE A 493 -24.32 -15.46 -24.40
C PHE A 493 -24.31 -16.97 -24.49
N TYR A 494 -23.56 -17.59 -23.58
CA TYR A 494 -23.38 -19.04 -23.52
C TYR A 494 -23.63 -19.54 -22.09
N SER A 495 -23.95 -20.82 -21.99
CA SER A 495 -24.19 -21.51 -20.73
C SER A 495 -23.40 -22.82 -20.68
N MET A 496 -22.63 -23.02 -19.60
CA MET A 496 -21.89 -24.26 -19.33
C MET A 496 -22.80 -25.43 -18.93
N ARG A 497 -24.04 -25.14 -18.51
CA ARG A 497 -25.00 -26.15 -18.06
C ARG A 497 -26.34 -25.90 -18.73
N THR A 498 -26.97 -26.97 -19.21
CA THR A 498 -28.37 -26.94 -19.64
C THR A 498 -29.16 -28.02 -18.91
N ALA A 499 -30.49 -27.84 -18.84
CA ALA A 499 -31.40 -28.82 -18.25
C ALA A 499 -31.33 -30.20 -18.93
N GLN A 500 -30.89 -30.25 -20.18
CA GLN A 500 -30.82 -31.47 -21.00
C GLN A 500 -29.39 -32.03 -21.11
N ASN A 501 -28.35 -31.21 -20.93
CA ASN A 501 -26.96 -31.63 -21.01
C ASN A 501 -26.09 -30.84 -20.02
N THR A 502 -25.55 -31.53 -19.03
CA THR A 502 -24.64 -30.95 -18.04
C THR A 502 -23.19 -30.85 -18.54
N GLY A 503 -22.85 -31.53 -19.64
CA GLY A 503 -21.46 -31.67 -20.12
C GLY A 503 -21.15 -30.95 -21.44
N ARG A 504 -22.07 -30.14 -21.99
CA ARG A 504 -21.81 -29.32 -23.18
C ARG A 504 -22.25 -27.87 -22.99
N VAL A 505 -21.45 -26.97 -23.53
CA VAL A 505 -21.73 -25.55 -23.67
C VAL A 505 -22.83 -25.38 -24.71
N SER A 506 -23.82 -24.57 -24.34
CA SER A 506 -24.90 -24.18 -25.22
C SER A 506 -24.89 -22.68 -25.42
N LYS A 507 -25.24 -22.26 -26.63
CA LYS A 507 -25.45 -20.86 -26.95
C LYS A 507 -26.89 -20.48 -26.60
N LEU A 508 -27.07 -19.40 -25.85
CA LEU A 508 -28.38 -18.92 -25.41
C LEU A 508 -28.95 -17.91 -26.41
N ALA A 509 -28.18 -16.85 -26.71
CA ALA A 509 -28.60 -15.78 -27.61
C ALA A 509 -27.40 -15.07 -28.21
N THR A 510 -27.62 -14.43 -29.36
CA THR A 510 -26.68 -13.46 -29.95
C THR A 510 -27.40 -12.16 -30.23
N LEU A 511 -26.88 -11.09 -29.63
CA LEU A 511 -27.25 -9.72 -29.90
C LEU A 511 -26.34 -9.17 -31.00
N LYS A 512 -26.92 -8.85 -32.16
CA LYS A 512 -26.14 -8.37 -33.31
C LYS A 512 -25.93 -6.85 -33.26
N ALA A 513 -24.80 -6.41 -33.78
CA ALA A 513 -24.46 -5.01 -34.05
C ALA A 513 -24.61 -4.04 -32.86
N LYS A 514 -24.04 -4.40 -31.70
CA LYS A 514 -24.06 -3.59 -30.48
C LYS A 514 -22.80 -2.71 -30.39
N GLN A 515 -22.90 -1.53 -29.76
CA GLN A 515 -21.77 -0.62 -29.55
C GLN A 515 -21.13 -0.85 -28.16
N ALA A 516 -20.70 -2.09 -27.89
CA ALA A 516 -20.14 -2.47 -26.60
C ALA A 516 -18.73 -3.04 -26.74
N ASN A 517 -17.84 -2.68 -25.83
CA ASN A 517 -16.48 -3.22 -25.75
C ASN A 517 -16.11 -3.76 -24.36
N ALA A 518 -16.99 -3.57 -23.36
CA ALA A 518 -16.83 -4.11 -22.02
C ALA A 518 -18.15 -4.72 -21.53
N LEU A 519 -18.02 -5.78 -20.73
CA LEU A 519 -19.13 -6.51 -20.12
C LEU A 519 -19.04 -6.40 -18.61
N TYR A 520 -20.10 -5.92 -17.97
CA TYR A 520 -20.18 -5.84 -16.51
C TYR A 520 -21.43 -6.57 -16.03
N TRP A 521 -21.25 -7.70 -15.37
CA TRP A 521 -22.35 -8.46 -14.77
C TRP A 521 -22.74 -7.90 -13.42
N SER A 522 -24.02 -7.98 -13.09
CA SER A 522 -24.48 -7.78 -11.72
C SER A 522 -23.89 -8.86 -10.81
N PRO A 523 -23.44 -8.53 -9.58
CA PRO A 523 -22.98 -9.52 -8.60
C PRO A 523 -24.03 -10.58 -8.22
N ALA A 524 -25.32 -10.26 -8.41
CA ALA A 524 -26.43 -11.19 -8.22
C ALA A 524 -26.70 -12.10 -9.45
N GLY A 525 -25.98 -11.88 -10.55
CA GLY A 525 -26.27 -12.49 -11.85
C GLY A 525 -27.49 -11.84 -12.53
N ARG A 526 -28.08 -12.54 -13.51
CA ARG A 526 -29.26 -12.14 -14.30
C ARG A 526 -29.05 -10.93 -15.21
N PHE A 527 -28.64 -9.79 -14.66
CA PHE A 527 -28.44 -8.55 -15.39
C PHE A 527 -26.98 -8.37 -15.79
N ILE A 528 -26.78 -7.85 -17.01
CA ILE A 528 -25.48 -7.47 -17.53
C ILE A 528 -25.56 -6.11 -18.21
N VAL A 529 -24.54 -5.29 -18.01
CA VAL A 529 -24.34 -4.02 -18.70
C VAL A 529 -23.36 -4.24 -19.84
N LEU A 530 -23.83 -3.98 -21.05
CA LEU A 530 -23.02 -3.90 -22.25
C LEU A 530 -22.55 -2.44 -22.37
N ALA A 531 -21.28 -2.20 -22.07
CA ALA A 531 -20.73 -0.86 -22.02
C ALA A 531 -19.83 -0.58 -23.23
N GLY A 532 -20.10 0.53 -23.91
CA GLY A 532 -19.25 1.13 -24.94
C GLY A 532 -18.36 2.20 -24.33
N LEU A 533 -17.28 1.81 -23.66
CA LEU A 533 -16.36 2.74 -23.01
C LEU A 533 -15.32 3.31 -23.98
N LYS A 534 -14.70 4.43 -23.61
CA LYS A 534 -13.67 5.14 -24.41
C LYS A 534 -14.19 5.57 -25.78
N GLY A 535 -13.75 4.93 -26.86
CA GLY A 535 -14.06 5.31 -28.25
C GLY A 535 -15.49 5.03 -28.71
N PHE A 536 -16.35 4.48 -27.86
CA PHE A 536 -17.74 4.10 -28.16
C PHE A 536 -18.78 5.06 -27.54
N ASN A 537 -18.40 6.33 -27.32
CA ASN A 537 -19.27 7.41 -26.82
C ASN A 537 -19.97 7.15 -25.47
N GLY A 538 -19.52 6.16 -24.68
CA GLY A 538 -20.06 5.89 -23.34
C GLY A 538 -21.50 5.36 -23.35
N GLN A 539 -21.92 4.65 -24.41
CA GLN A 539 -23.25 4.04 -24.47
C GLN A 539 -23.33 2.84 -23.51
N LEU A 540 -24.37 2.81 -22.67
CA LEU A 540 -24.64 1.73 -21.73
C LEU A 540 -25.97 1.07 -22.09
N GLU A 541 -25.96 -0.25 -22.21
CA GLU A 541 -27.15 -1.04 -22.50
C GLU A 541 -27.33 -2.11 -21.44
N PHE A 542 -28.54 -2.20 -20.90
CA PHE A 542 -28.87 -3.12 -19.82
C PHE A 542 -29.64 -4.30 -20.39
N TYR A 543 -29.07 -5.49 -20.25
CA TYR A 543 -29.63 -6.73 -20.77
C TYR A 543 -29.95 -7.69 -19.64
N ASN A 544 -31.12 -8.33 -19.71
CA ASN A 544 -31.54 -9.38 -18.79
C ASN A 544 -31.36 -10.73 -19.50
N VAL A 545 -30.44 -11.53 -18.99
CA VAL A 545 -30.04 -12.81 -19.60
C VAL A 545 -31.03 -13.94 -19.27
N ASP A 546 -31.82 -13.81 -18.20
CA ASP A 546 -32.86 -14.79 -17.86
C ASP A 546 -34.03 -14.71 -18.85
N GLU A 547 -34.48 -13.48 -19.13
CA GLU A 547 -35.62 -13.22 -20.01
C GLU A 547 -35.22 -13.05 -21.48
N LEU A 548 -33.91 -12.98 -21.75
CA LEU A 548 -33.32 -12.68 -23.06
C LEU A 548 -33.87 -11.39 -23.69
N ARG A 549 -34.12 -10.37 -22.87
CA ARG A 549 -34.73 -9.10 -23.27
C ARG A 549 -33.91 -7.89 -22.84
N ASP A 550 -33.92 -6.87 -23.70
CA ASP A 550 -33.37 -5.55 -23.42
C ASP A 550 -34.28 -4.85 -22.40
N HIS A 551 -33.69 -4.34 -21.30
CA HIS A 551 -34.44 -3.65 -20.23
C HIS A 551 -34.30 -2.13 -20.27
N GLY A 552 -33.38 -1.60 -21.08
CA GLY A 552 -33.23 -0.16 -21.29
C GLY A 552 -31.87 0.25 -21.86
N HIS A 553 -31.82 1.48 -22.40
CA HIS A 553 -30.60 2.11 -22.88
C HIS A 553 -30.36 3.41 -22.12
N TRP A 554 -29.11 3.61 -21.71
CA TRP A 554 -28.64 4.86 -21.12
C TRP A 554 -27.49 5.40 -21.96
N ARG A 555 -27.55 6.69 -22.32
CA ARG A 555 -26.40 7.40 -22.86
C ARG A 555 -25.85 8.28 -21.75
N THR A 556 -24.56 8.13 -21.47
CA THR A 556 -23.86 9.11 -20.65
C THR A 556 -23.79 10.42 -21.46
N LEU A 557 -24.51 11.45 -21.01
CA LEU A 557 -24.34 12.79 -21.56
C LEU A 557 -22.90 13.19 -21.27
N HIS A 558 -22.11 13.43 -22.32
CA HIS A 558 -20.74 13.90 -22.17
C HIS A 558 -20.74 15.19 -21.36
N GLY A 559 -19.89 15.22 -20.33
CA GLY A 559 -19.57 16.43 -19.60
C GLY A 559 -19.13 17.52 -20.58
N HIS A 560 -19.69 18.71 -20.37
CA HIS A 560 -19.17 19.92 -20.98
C HIS A 560 -17.67 20.00 -20.73
N ARG A 561 -16.88 20.00 -21.81
CA ARG A 561 -15.51 20.50 -21.77
C ARG A 561 -15.59 21.96 -21.31
N HIS A 562 -15.03 22.24 -20.14
CA HIS A 562 -14.48 23.55 -19.83
C HIS A 562 -12.98 23.52 -20.06
#